data_AF-X0UFH5-F1
#
_entry.id   AF-X0UFH5-F1
#
_cell.length_a   1.000
_cell.length_b   1.000
_cell.length_c   1.000
_cell.angle_alpha   90.00
_cell.angle_beta   90.00
_cell.angle_gamma   90.00
#
_symmetry.space_group_name_H-M   'P 1'
#
loop_
_entity.id
_entity.type
_entity.pdbx_description
1 polymer ?
#
loop_
_entity_poly.entity_id
_entity_poly.type
_entity_poly.pdbx_seq_one_letter_code
_entity_poly.pdbx_strand_id
1 'polypeptide(L)'
;MARQKSLDTLFVNIRKTLFELINMIEIKIDVGYILEEVEEVKHQIVKLVGGRNELINDIEKTNTALYRKYESKLASFIPKKEAYNLINKIENWLKELVQLV
;
A
#
# COMPACT_ATOMS: atom_id res chain seq x y z
N MET A 1 7.05 -7.36 26.52
CA MET A 1 7.96 -6.31 26.01
C MET A 1 8.46 -6.58 24.58
N ALA A 2 9.01 -7.76 24.26
CA ALA A 2 9.51 -8.06 22.91
C ALA A 2 8.42 -8.02 21.80
N ARG A 3 7.22 -8.55 22.08
CA ARG A 3 6.10 -8.53 21.12
C ARG A 3 5.64 -7.13 20.75
N GLN A 4 5.50 -6.22 21.73
CA GLN A 4 5.10 -4.84 21.48
C GLN A 4 6.11 -4.11 20.59
N LYS A 5 7.41 -4.22 20.92
CA LYS A 5 8.49 -3.62 20.11
C LYS A 5 8.49 -4.12 18.65
N SER A 6 8.12 -5.38 18.44
CA SER A 6 7.97 -5.96 17.10
C SER A 6 6.78 -5.36 16.33
N LEU A 7 5.66 -5.09 17.00
CA LEU A 7 4.48 -4.47 16.38
C LEU A 7 4.72 -2.99 16.08
N ASP A 8 5.40 -2.27 16.98
CA ASP A 8 5.77 -0.87 16.76
C ASP A 8 6.71 -0.73 15.55
N THR A 9 7.68 -1.65 15.42
CA THR A 9 8.58 -1.68 14.25
C THR A 9 7.80 -1.94 12.97
N LEU A 10 6.84 -2.88 13.00
CA LEU A 10 6.01 -3.20 11.85
C LEU A 10 5.14 -2.01 11.43
N PHE A 11 4.53 -1.31 12.40
CA PHE A 11 3.75 -0.10 12.14
C PHE A 11 4.60 1.00 11.48
N VAL A 12 5.81 1.24 11.98
CA VAL A 12 6.74 2.22 11.39
C VAL A 12 7.12 1.83 9.95
N ASN A 13 7.41 0.55 9.72
CA ASN A 13 7.75 0.05 8.39
C ASN A 13 6.59 0.23 7.40
N ILE A 14 5.36 -0.13 7.79
CA ILE A 14 4.18 0.05 6.93
C ILE A 14 4.02 1.53 6.55
N ARG A 15 4.12 2.45 7.54
CA ARG A 15 4.04 3.89 7.27
C ARG A 15 5.10 4.35 6.29
N LYS A 16 6.34 3.88 6.47
CA LYS A 16 7.45 4.22 5.58
C LYS A 16 7.17 3.75 4.15
N THR A 17 6.76 2.50 3.95
CA THR A 17 6.43 1.96 2.63
C THR A 17 5.28 2.70 1.97
N LEU A 18 4.24 3.09 2.74
CA LEU A 18 3.13 3.91 2.21
C LEU A 18 3.61 5.29 1.72
N PHE A 19 4.52 5.97 2.43
CA PHE A 19 5.11 7.22 1.95
C PHE A 19 6.01 7.01 0.72
N GLU A 20 6.79 5.92 0.71
CA GLU A 20 7.63 5.56 -0.44
C GLU A 20 6.77 5.29 -1.67
N LEU A 21 5.63 4.60 -1.53
CA LEU A 21 4.65 4.39 -2.60
C LEU A 21 4.14 5.72 -3.20
N ILE A 22 3.82 6.72 -2.38
CA ILE A 22 3.42 8.05 -2.87
C ILE A 22 4.56 8.64 -3.72
N ASN A 23 5.78 8.65 -3.19
CA ASN A 23 6.94 9.18 -3.90
C ASN A 23 7.19 8.44 -5.23
N MET A 24 7.07 7.12 -5.24
CA MET A 24 7.24 6.29 -6.44
C MET A 24 6.22 6.63 -7.52
N ILE A 25 4.95 6.84 -7.13
CA ILE A 25 3.89 7.26 -8.04
C ILE A 25 4.19 8.66 -8.61
N GLU A 26 4.66 9.59 -7.78
CA GLU A 26 4.98 10.96 -8.19
C GLU A 26 6.16 11.02 -9.17
N ILE A 27 7.22 10.26 -8.92
CA ILE A 27 8.38 10.17 -9.82
C ILE A 27 8.16 9.24 -11.02
N LYS A 28 6.95 8.66 -11.14
CA LYS A 28 6.53 7.76 -12.22
C LYS A 28 7.40 6.51 -12.30
N ILE A 29 7.49 5.76 -11.21
CA ILE A 29 7.95 4.37 -11.23
C ILE A 29 6.95 3.51 -12.02
N ASP A 30 7.44 2.40 -12.57
CA ASP A 30 6.65 1.44 -13.32
C ASP A 30 5.58 0.76 -12.46
N VAL A 31 4.45 0.43 -13.09
CA VAL A 31 3.29 -0.12 -12.39
C VAL A 31 3.61 -1.48 -11.75
N GLY A 32 4.48 -2.28 -12.36
CA GLY A 32 4.93 -3.56 -11.80
C GLY A 32 5.49 -3.40 -10.40
N TYR A 33 6.45 -2.49 -10.24
CA TYR A 33 7.03 -2.18 -8.94
C TYR A 33 6.00 -1.62 -7.95
N ILE A 34 5.10 -0.72 -8.40
CA ILE A 34 4.01 -0.22 -7.53
C ILE A 34 3.12 -1.35 -7.00
N LEU A 35 2.78 -2.34 -7.84
CA LEU A 35 1.95 -3.48 -7.43
C LEU A 35 2.64 -4.35 -6.40
N GLU A 36 3.95 -4.58 -6.54
CA GLU A 36 4.76 -5.34 -5.57
C GLU A 36 4.75 -4.66 -4.19
N GLU A 37 4.98 -3.35 -4.15
CA GLU A 37 4.98 -2.58 -2.90
C GLU A 37 3.58 -2.52 -2.25
N VAL A 38 2.51 -2.40 -3.05
CA VAL A 38 1.12 -2.46 -2.53
C VAL A 38 0.82 -3.83 -1.91
N GLU A 39 1.30 -4.92 -2.52
CA GLU A 39 1.13 -6.27 -1.99
C GLU A 39 1.94 -6.48 -0.69
N GLU A 40 3.16 -5.95 -0.61
CA GLU A 40 3.98 -6.00 0.62
C GLU A 40 3.31 -5.24 1.76
N VAL A 41 2.78 -4.04 1.51
CA VAL A 41 1.98 -3.29 2.50
C VAL A 41 0.82 -4.13 3.03
N LYS A 42 0.07 -4.80 2.14
CA LYS A 42 -1.02 -5.69 2.54
C LYS A 42 -0.53 -6.79 3.47
N HIS A 43 0.56 -7.47 3.11
CA HIS A 43 1.15 -8.53 3.92
C HIS A 43 1.61 -8.05 5.29
N GLN A 44 2.21 -6.86 5.38
CA GLN A 44 2.63 -6.28 6.64
C GLN A 44 1.43 -5.92 7.53
N ILE A 45 0.35 -5.35 6.96
CA ILE A 45 -0.86 -5.03 7.73
C ILE A 45 -1.53 -6.31 8.25
N VAL A 46 -1.60 -7.37 7.44
CA VAL A 46 -2.10 -8.69 7.89
C VAL A 46 -1.31 -9.18 9.11
N LYS A 47 0.03 -9.06 9.08
CA LYS A 47 0.89 -9.42 10.23
C LYS A 47 0.64 -8.52 11.45
N LEU A 48 0.34 -7.24 11.24
CA LEU A 48 0.11 -6.27 12.31
C LEU A 48 -1.19 -6.56 13.07
N VAL A 49 -2.30 -6.77 12.35
CA VAL A 49 -3.64 -6.94 12.95
C VAL A 49 -4.01 -8.40 13.20
N GLY A 50 -3.29 -9.35 12.61
CA GLY A 50 -3.50 -10.78 12.82
C GLY A 50 -4.76 -11.37 12.18
N GLY A 51 -5.36 -10.70 11.19
CA GLY A 51 -6.61 -11.15 10.58
C GLY A 51 -7.10 -10.26 9.44
N ARG A 52 -8.35 -10.48 9.00
CA ARG A 52 -9.01 -9.60 8.02
C ARG A 52 -9.43 -8.29 8.68
N ASN A 53 -9.25 -7.19 7.94
CA ASN A 53 -9.64 -5.84 8.34
C ASN A 53 -10.15 -5.09 7.09
N GLU A 54 -10.97 -4.05 7.27
CA GLU A 54 -11.47 -3.23 6.17
C GLU A 54 -10.35 -2.61 5.32
N LEU A 55 -9.27 -2.15 5.96
CA LEU A 55 -8.08 -1.62 5.30
C LEU A 55 -7.44 -2.66 4.37
N ILE A 56 -7.28 -3.90 4.85
CA ILE A 56 -6.72 -5.01 4.06
C ILE A 56 -7.60 -5.27 2.83
N ASN A 57 -8.93 -5.25 3.00
CA ASN A 57 -9.86 -5.46 1.91
C ASN A 57 -9.81 -4.32 0.87
N ASP A 58 -9.65 -3.06 1.29
CA ASP A 58 -9.52 -1.95 0.34
C ASP A 58 -8.19 -1.99 -0.43
N ILE A 59 -7.09 -2.33 0.26
CA ILE A 59 -5.78 -2.53 -0.37
C ILE A 59 -5.87 -3.67 -1.40
N GLU A 60 -6.45 -4.82 -1.03
CA GLU A 60 -6.59 -5.96 -1.93
C GLU A 60 -7.45 -5.64 -3.17
N LYS A 61 -8.57 -4.94 -2.97
CA LYS A 61 -9.41 -4.46 -4.08
C LYS A 61 -8.64 -3.52 -4.99
N THR A 62 -7.85 -2.62 -4.42
CA THR A 62 -7.04 -1.65 -5.18
C THR A 62 -5.94 -2.35 -5.96
N ASN A 63 -5.22 -3.28 -5.32
CA ASN A 63 -4.18 -4.08 -5.97
C ASN A 63 -4.76 -4.89 -7.14
N THR A 64 -5.89 -5.57 -6.91
CA THR A 64 -6.57 -6.35 -7.96
C THR A 64 -7.03 -5.49 -9.13
N ALA A 65 -7.58 -4.30 -8.85
CA ALA A 65 -8.03 -3.38 -9.88
C ALA A 65 -6.86 -2.83 -10.72
N LEU A 66 -5.75 -2.47 -10.07
CA LEU A 66 -4.52 -2.04 -10.75
C LEU A 66 -3.93 -3.18 -11.58
N TYR A 67 -3.78 -4.38 -11.00
CA TYR A 67 -3.23 -5.54 -11.69
C TYR A 67 -4.03 -5.85 -12.96
N ARG A 68 -5.36 -5.98 -12.87
CA ARG A 68 -6.22 -6.26 -14.04
C ARG A 68 -6.09 -5.20 -15.14
N LYS A 69 -5.89 -3.95 -14.75
CA LYS A 69 -5.78 -2.84 -15.71
C LYS A 69 -4.41 -2.75 -16.38
N TYR A 70 -3.37 -3.22 -15.70
CA TYR A 70 -1.98 -3.09 -16.13
C TYR A 70 -1.27 -4.42 -16.40
N GLU A 71 -1.98 -5.56 -16.35
CA GLU A 71 -1.44 -6.91 -16.53
C GLU A 71 -0.58 -7.04 -17.80
N SER A 72 -0.99 -6.40 -18.90
CA SER A 72 -0.28 -6.43 -20.18
C SER A 72 0.75 -5.30 -20.36
N LYS A 73 0.94 -4.44 -19.35
CA LYS A 73 1.73 -3.19 -19.43
C LYS A 73 2.36 -2.81 -18.08
N LEU A 74 2.95 -3.77 -17.38
CA LEU A 74 3.57 -3.56 -16.07
C LEU A 74 4.71 -2.52 -16.10
N ALA A 75 5.46 -2.45 -17.20
CA ALA A 75 6.51 -1.44 -17.40
C ALA A 75 6.00 -0.02 -17.70
N SER A 76 4.68 0.18 -17.76
CA SER A 76 4.09 1.50 -18.01
C SER A 76 3.94 2.29 -16.70
N PHE A 77 3.68 3.59 -16.84
CA PHE A 77 3.43 4.48 -15.70
C PHE A 77 1.93 4.69 -15.49
N ILE A 78 1.53 4.96 -14.24
CA ILE A 78 0.15 5.32 -13.92
C ILE A 78 -0.14 6.75 -14.45
N PRO A 79 -1.19 6.95 -15.27
CA PRO A 79 -1.58 8.28 -15.76
C PRO A 79 -1.92 9.23 -14.61
N LYS A 80 -1.60 10.52 -14.77
CA LYS A 80 -1.72 11.56 -13.73
C LYS A 80 -3.04 11.54 -12.94
N LYS A 81 -4.18 11.40 -13.62
CA LYS A 81 -5.50 11.37 -12.96
C LYS A 81 -5.66 10.16 -12.03
N GLU A 82 -5.18 9.01 -12.47
CA GLU A 82 -5.24 7.77 -11.69
C GLU A 82 -4.19 7.75 -10.59
N ALA A 83 -3.00 8.29 -10.86
CA ALA A 83 -1.96 8.50 -9.87
C ALA A 83 -2.47 9.33 -8.69
N TYR A 84 -3.14 10.45 -8.97
CA TYR A 84 -3.78 11.28 -7.94
C TYR A 84 -4.80 10.50 -7.10
N ASN A 85 -5.65 9.68 -7.75
CA ASN A 85 -6.62 8.86 -7.03
C ASN A 85 -5.95 7.79 -6.15
N LEU A 86 -4.87 7.19 -6.63
CA LEU A 86 -4.11 6.19 -5.88
C LEU A 86 -3.39 6.82 -4.68
N ILE A 87 -2.79 8.01 -4.85
CA ILE A 87 -2.19 8.78 -3.75
C ILE A 87 -3.24 9.09 -2.69
N ASN A 88 -4.42 9.59 -3.06
CA ASN A 88 -5.50 9.84 -2.10
C ASN A 88 -5.94 8.57 -1.36
N LYS A 89 -5.93 7.40 -2.02
CA LYS A 89 -6.19 6.11 -1.36
C LYS A 89 -5.10 5.80 -0.33
N ILE A 90 -3.84 5.93 -0.71
CA ILE A 90 -2.68 5.67 0.17
C ILE A 90 -2.70 6.61 1.38
N GLU A 91 -3.05 7.88 1.20
CA GLU A 91 -3.23 8.84 2.30
C GLU A 91 -4.37 8.43 3.25
N ASN A 92 -5.46 7.87 2.73
CA ASN A 92 -6.52 7.34 3.57
C ASN A 92 -6.09 6.06 4.29
N TRP A 93 -5.32 5.18 3.66
CA TRP A 93 -4.71 4.02 4.31
C TRP A 93 -3.80 4.43 5.46
N LEU A 94 -3.01 5.51 5.31
CA LEU A 94 -2.21 6.07 6.38
C LEU A 94 -3.06 6.53 7.58
N LYS A 95 -4.22 7.15 7.33
CA LYS A 95 -5.15 7.57 8.40
C LYS A 95 -5.80 6.38 9.10
N GLU A 96 -6.25 5.39 8.34
CA GLU A 96 -6.85 4.16 8.88
C GLU A 96 -5.84 3.34 9.68
N LEU A 97 -4.60 3.24 9.21
CA LEU A 97 -3.51 2.53 9.90
C LEU A 97 -3.27 3.05 11.32
N VAL A 98 -3.35 4.38 11.53
CA VAL A 98 -3.22 5.00 12.86
C VAL A 98 -4.33 4.58 13.81
N GLN A 99 -5.50 4.19 13.30
CA GLN A 99 -6.62 3.71 14.12
C GLN A 99 -6.51 2.22 14.50
N LEU A 100 -5.56 1.48 13.90
CA LEU A 100 -5.37 0.05 14.13
C LEU A 100 -4.40 -0.28 15.28
N VAL A 101 -3.69 0.72 15.80
CA VAL A 101 -2.69 0.59 16.88
C VAL A 101 -3.10 1.47 18.06
#